data_AF-H1KGN9-F1
#
_entry.id   AF-H1KGN9-F1
#
_cell.length_a   1.000
_cell.length_b   1.000
_cell.length_c   1.000
_cell.angle_alpha   90.00
_cell.angle_beta   90.00
_cell.angle_gamma   90.00
#
_symmetry.space_group_name_H-M   'P 1'
#
loop_
_entity.id
_entity.type
_entity.pdbx_description
1 polymer ?
#
loop_
_entity_poly.entity_id
_entity_poly.type
_entity_poly.pdbx_seq_one_letter_code
_entity_poly.pdbx_strand_id
1 'polypeptide(L)'
;MPNSPPPHFPYGLPSNALRFRDLPARIRKKIDKGRGREDTACWCWTGYIKPARQRWKAYRTHENFDGLRQQMGCFEVDRATPEFPDPYTRKRLPVHRIIYGLMTGVSIEDVPELRRCADDRCVNPHHVLAVGHTVAQRGRMKEQEAELSIVQPAAEPDPPGITDEEVLALLKKHRPFEQLDNFELVEDEYDIPRGRITLDLWKAYVAWAVENPDEWDEEERRDAVG
;
A
#
# COMPACT_ATOMS: atom_id res chain seq x y z
N MET A 1 27.57 -8.83 -26.19
CA MET A 1 26.55 -8.58 -25.15
C MET A 1 26.61 -9.73 -24.16
N PRO A 2 26.92 -9.49 -22.88
CA PRO A 2 27.01 -10.57 -21.90
C PRO A 2 25.60 -11.11 -21.60
N ASN A 3 25.43 -12.42 -21.76
CA ASN A 3 24.24 -13.14 -21.32
C ASN A 3 24.19 -13.08 -19.78
N SER A 4 23.42 -12.15 -19.23
CA SER A 4 23.06 -12.21 -17.82
C SER A 4 22.36 -13.54 -17.56
N PRO A 5 22.82 -14.36 -16.60
CA PRO A 5 22.08 -15.55 -16.20
C PRO A 5 20.70 -15.13 -15.68
N PRO A 6 19.65 -15.93 -15.94
CA PRO A 6 18.32 -15.64 -15.41
C PRO A 6 18.39 -15.57 -13.88
N PRO A 7 17.64 -14.65 -13.24
CA PRO A 7 17.65 -14.52 -11.80
C PRO A 7 17.25 -15.85 -11.14
N HIS A 8 18.13 -16.34 -10.27
CA HIS A 8 17.83 -17.47 -9.39
C HIS A 8 16.77 -17.02 -8.39
N PHE A 9 15.54 -17.47 -8.60
CA PHE A 9 14.49 -17.36 -7.59
C PHE A 9 14.75 -18.42 -6.49
N PRO A 10 14.75 -18.04 -5.20
CA PRO A 10 14.99 -18.97 -4.08
C PRO A 10 13.84 -19.97 -3.84
N TYR A 11 12.78 -19.92 -4.66
CA TYR A 11 11.68 -20.88 -4.64
C TYR A 11 11.66 -21.62 -5.98
N GLY A 12 12.71 -22.38 -6.25
CA GLY A 12 12.69 -23.37 -7.32
C GLY A 12 11.56 -24.35 -7.03
N LEU A 13 10.48 -24.27 -7.79
CA LEU A 13 9.47 -25.33 -7.82
C LEU A 13 10.20 -26.65 -8.07
N PRO A 14 9.88 -27.73 -7.33
CA PRO A 14 10.54 -29.01 -7.53
C PRO A 14 10.47 -29.39 -9.00
N SER A 15 11.60 -29.83 -9.57
CA SER A 15 11.81 -30.13 -11.00
C SER A 15 10.93 -31.26 -11.57
N ASN A 16 9.87 -31.68 -10.86
CA ASN A 16 8.75 -32.39 -11.46
C ASN A 16 8.06 -31.41 -12.42
N ALA A 17 8.58 -31.38 -13.65
CA ALA A 17 8.14 -30.50 -14.70
C ALA A 17 6.61 -30.53 -14.77
N LEU A 18 5.97 -29.41 -14.41
CA LEU A 18 4.52 -29.25 -14.43
C LEU A 18 4.03 -29.58 -15.86
N ARG A 19 3.46 -30.78 -16.10
CA ARG A 19 3.09 -31.21 -17.45
C ARG A 19 1.61 -31.01 -17.70
N PHE A 20 1.27 -30.61 -18.93
CA PHE A 20 -0.12 -30.43 -19.34
C PHE A 20 -0.98 -31.69 -19.10
N ARG A 21 -0.39 -32.88 -19.25
CA ARG A 21 -1.08 -34.17 -19.11
C ARG A 21 -1.56 -34.46 -17.69
N ASP A 22 -0.97 -33.82 -16.69
CA ASP A 22 -1.30 -34.05 -15.27
C ASP A 22 -2.61 -33.36 -14.87
N LEU A 23 -3.13 -32.46 -15.71
CA LEU A 23 -4.41 -31.81 -15.47
C LEU A 23 -5.61 -32.77 -15.67
N PRO A 24 -6.67 -32.64 -14.85
CA PRO A 24 -7.93 -33.35 -15.05
C PRO A 24 -8.49 -33.14 -16.46
N ALA A 25 -9.04 -34.20 -17.07
CA ALA A 25 -9.54 -34.16 -18.45
C ALA A 25 -10.59 -33.07 -18.70
N ARG A 26 -11.44 -32.77 -17.69
CA ARG A 26 -12.46 -31.70 -17.74
C ARG A 26 -11.86 -30.30 -17.92
N ILE A 27 -10.63 -30.09 -17.45
CA ILE A 27 -9.88 -28.84 -17.58
C ILE A 27 -9.11 -28.87 -18.90
N ARG A 28 -8.40 -29.96 -19.20
CA ARG A 28 -7.63 -30.10 -20.45
C ARG A 28 -8.45 -29.86 -21.72
N LYS A 29 -9.69 -30.34 -21.77
CA LYS A 29 -10.59 -30.14 -22.92
C LYS A 29 -10.96 -28.67 -23.18
N LYS A 30 -10.76 -27.79 -22.20
CA LYS A 30 -11.05 -26.34 -22.29
C LYS A 30 -9.79 -25.51 -22.53
N ILE A 31 -8.69 -26.16 -22.89
CA ILE A 31 -7.41 -25.51 -23.13
C ILE A 31 -6.99 -25.84 -24.55
N ASP A 32 -6.87 -24.80 -25.37
CA ASP A 32 -6.12 -24.90 -26.61
C ASP A 32 -4.64 -24.73 -26.29
N LYS A 33 -3.87 -25.79 -26.53
CA LYS A 33 -2.43 -25.79 -26.29
C LYS A 33 -1.76 -25.31 -27.58
N GLY A 34 -1.20 -24.11 -27.56
CA GLY A 34 -0.45 -23.58 -28.69
C GLY A 34 0.64 -24.54 -29.18
N ARG A 35 1.07 -24.37 -30.43
CA ARG A 35 2.18 -25.17 -30.99
C ARG A 35 3.49 -24.76 -30.33
N GLY A 36 4.19 -25.69 -29.71
CA GLY A 36 5.49 -25.42 -29.06
C GLY A 36 5.76 -26.27 -27.83
N ARG A 37 6.83 -25.94 -27.12
CA ARG A 37 7.16 -26.56 -25.83
C ARG A 37 6.18 -26.07 -24.74
N GLU A 38 5.97 -26.90 -23.73
CA GLU A 38 4.99 -26.64 -22.66
C GLU A 38 5.33 -25.44 -21.78
N ASP A 39 6.62 -25.13 -21.65
CA ASP A 39 7.17 -24.03 -20.86
C ASP A 39 7.03 -22.64 -21.51
N THR A 40 6.83 -22.61 -22.83
CA THR A 40 6.92 -21.40 -23.66
C THR A 40 5.66 -21.12 -24.47
N ALA A 41 4.82 -22.14 -24.71
CA ALA A 41 3.56 -21.97 -25.42
C ALA A 41 2.44 -21.54 -24.47
N CYS A 42 1.66 -20.52 -24.84
CA CYS A 42 0.44 -20.18 -24.12
C CYS A 42 -0.56 -21.35 -24.17
N TRP A 43 -1.19 -21.59 -23.02
CA TRP A 43 -2.32 -22.50 -22.89
C TRP A 43 -3.57 -21.64 -22.83
N CYS A 44 -4.30 -21.55 -23.94
CA CYS A 44 -5.40 -20.61 -24.10
C CYS A 44 -6.71 -21.23 -23.61
N TRP A 45 -7.32 -20.63 -22.60
CA TRP A 45 -8.63 -21.04 -22.12
C TRP A 45 -9.71 -20.75 -23.17
N THR A 46 -10.51 -21.76 -23.50
CA THR A 46 -11.62 -21.66 -24.47
C THR A 46 -12.99 -21.57 -23.80
N GLY A 47 -13.04 -21.61 -22.47
CA GLY A 47 -14.27 -21.46 -21.69
C GLY A 47 -14.64 -20.00 -21.42
N TYR A 48 -15.43 -19.79 -20.37
CA TYR A 48 -15.88 -18.46 -19.97
C TYR A 48 -14.71 -17.56 -19.53
N ILE A 49 -14.75 -16.30 -19.98
CA ILE A 49 -13.81 -15.25 -19.61
C ILE A 49 -14.62 -14.08 -19.05
N LYS A 50 -14.31 -13.67 -17.82
CA LYS A 50 -14.80 -12.42 -17.25
C LYS A 50 -14.18 -11.26 -18.04
N PRO A 51 -14.97 -10.34 -18.60
CA PRO A 51 -14.45 -9.25 -19.40
C PRO A 51 -13.60 -8.30 -18.57
N ALA A 52 -12.65 -7.64 -19.23
CA ALA A 52 -11.90 -6.55 -18.63
C ALA A 52 -12.85 -5.43 -18.18
N ARG A 53 -12.53 -4.78 -17.07
CA ARG A 53 -13.33 -3.68 -16.53
C ARG A 53 -12.41 -2.57 -16.08
N GLN A 54 -12.80 -1.34 -16.40
CA GLN A 54 -12.17 -0.16 -15.84
C GLN A 54 -12.96 0.26 -14.61
N ARG A 55 -12.28 0.45 -13.49
CA ARG A 55 -12.89 0.96 -12.26
C ARG A 55 -12.11 2.16 -11.75
N TRP A 56 -12.81 3.13 -11.19
CA TRP A 56 -12.17 4.21 -10.46
C TRP A 56 -11.70 3.70 -9.10
N LYS A 57 -10.43 3.92 -8.78
CA LYS A 57 -9.84 3.65 -7.48
C LYS A 57 -9.47 4.98 -6.86
N ALA A 58 -10.22 5.40 -5.85
CA ALA A 58 -9.87 6.57 -5.06
C ALA A 58 -8.54 6.31 -4.33
N TYR A 59 -7.66 7.32 -4.27
CA TYR A 59 -6.53 7.27 -3.36
C TYR A 59 -7.04 7.31 -1.91
N ARG A 60 -6.32 6.67 -0.98
CA ARG A 60 -6.55 6.93 0.45
C ARG A 60 -6.08 8.37 0.70
N THR A 61 -7.00 9.31 0.86
CA THR A 61 -6.68 10.65 1.37
C THR A 61 -6.39 10.54 2.86
N HIS A 62 -5.21 10.97 3.29
CA HIS A 62 -4.90 11.13 4.71
C HIS A 62 -5.84 12.16 5.34
N GLU A 63 -6.19 11.98 6.61
CA GLU A 63 -7.22 12.73 7.35
C GLU A 63 -6.91 14.23 7.53
N ASN A 64 -5.71 14.68 7.16
CA ASN A 64 -5.24 16.06 7.37
C ASN A 64 -5.64 17.06 6.27
N PHE A 65 -6.57 16.72 5.37
CA PHE A 65 -7.08 17.68 4.39
C PHE A 65 -8.50 18.14 4.78
N ASP A 66 -8.56 19.37 5.29
CA ASP A 66 -9.76 20.13 5.68
C ASP A 66 -10.95 19.94 4.76
N GLY A 67 -11.85 19.01 5.12
CA GLY A 67 -13.28 18.95 4.76
C GLY A 67 -13.69 18.92 3.27
N LEU A 68 -12.77 19.19 2.35
CA LEU A 68 -12.98 19.21 0.91
C LEU A 68 -12.54 17.85 0.39
N ARG A 69 -13.52 16.94 0.22
CA ARG A 69 -13.36 15.67 -0.49
C ARG A 69 -12.90 15.93 -1.93
N GLN A 70 -11.63 16.22 -2.14
CA GLN A 70 -11.01 16.09 -3.45
C GLN A 70 -10.94 14.59 -3.72
N GLN A 71 -11.84 14.11 -4.58
CA GLN A 71 -11.88 12.73 -5.06
C GLN A 71 -10.68 12.49 -6.00
N MET A 72 -9.46 12.59 -5.47
CA MET A 72 -8.28 12.18 -6.20
C MET A 72 -8.26 10.66 -6.29
N GLY A 73 -7.98 10.14 -7.48
CA GLY A 73 -7.92 8.71 -7.73
C GLY A 73 -7.33 8.43 -9.10
N CYS A 74 -7.30 7.16 -9.45
CA CYS A 74 -6.89 6.71 -10.78
C CYS A 74 -7.87 5.68 -11.32
N PHE A 75 -7.88 5.54 -12.64
CA PHE A 75 -8.56 4.41 -13.26
C PHE A 75 -7.66 3.17 -13.21
N GLU A 76 -8.15 2.13 -12.55
CA GLU A 76 -7.54 0.81 -12.57
C GLU A 76 -8.24 -0.04 -13.65
N VAL A 77 -7.44 -0.69 -14.50
CA VAL A 77 -7.96 -1.58 -15.54
C VAL A 77 -7.77 -3.03 -15.07
N ASP A 78 -8.87 -3.65 -14.67
CA ASP A 78 -8.93 -5.08 -14.39
C ASP A 78 -8.85 -5.85 -15.72
N ARG A 79 -7.85 -6.72 -15.86
CA ARG A 79 -7.66 -7.57 -17.06
C ARG A 79 -8.75 -8.63 -17.19
N ALA A 80 -9.08 -9.02 -18.43
CA ALA A 80 -10.04 -10.08 -18.66
C ALA A 80 -9.52 -11.39 -18.05
N THR A 81 -10.36 -12.10 -17.29
CA THR A 81 -9.92 -13.23 -16.46
C THR A 81 -10.70 -14.50 -16.79
N PRO A 82 -10.03 -15.58 -17.21
CA PRO A 82 -10.63 -16.89 -17.38
C PRO A 82 -11.18 -17.40 -16.04
N GLU A 83 -12.44 -17.82 -16.02
CA GLU A 83 -13.06 -18.36 -14.81
C GLU A 83 -13.66 -19.75 -15.05
N PHE A 84 -13.63 -20.58 -14.00
CA PHE A 84 -14.25 -21.89 -13.96
C PHE A 84 -15.25 -21.93 -12.80
N PRO A 85 -16.49 -22.42 -13.03
CA PRO A 85 -17.45 -22.61 -11.96
C PRO A 85 -17.00 -23.77 -11.07
N ASP A 86 -16.73 -23.48 -9.81
CA ASP A 86 -16.39 -24.50 -8.83
C ASP A 86 -17.66 -25.27 -8.41
N PRO A 87 -17.72 -26.60 -8.60
CA PRO A 87 -18.88 -27.38 -8.23
C PRO A 87 -19.16 -27.40 -6.72
N TYR A 88 -18.15 -27.15 -5.87
CA TYR A 88 -18.30 -27.25 -4.41
C TYR A 88 -18.78 -25.93 -3.81
N THR A 89 -18.08 -24.82 -4.10
CA THR A 89 -18.44 -23.51 -3.53
C THR A 89 -19.52 -22.77 -4.31
N ARG A 90 -19.92 -23.26 -5.50
CA ARG A 90 -20.78 -22.58 -6.48
C ARG A 90 -20.26 -21.20 -6.92
N LYS A 91 -19.03 -20.84 -6.56
CA LYS A 91 -18.37 -19.60 -6.94
C LYS A 91 -17.58 -19.82 -8.23
N ARG A 92 -17.37 -18.73 -8.98
CA ARG A 92 -16.46 -18.72 -10.12
C ARG A 92 -15.06 -18.43 -9.61
N LEU A 93 -14.11 -19.31 -9.95
CA LEU A 93 -12.72 -19.19 -9.52
C LEU A 93 -11.81 -18.93 -10.73
N PRO A 94 -10.75 -18.11 -10.58
CA PRO A 94 -9.81 -17.85 -11.68
C PRO A 94 -9.08 -19.12 -12.10
N VAL A 95 -9.13 -19.46 -13.39
CA VAL A 95 -8.62 -20.76 -13.90
C VAL A 95 -7.12 -20.89 -13.76
N HIS A 96 -6.38 -19.82 -14.02
CA HIS A 96 -4.92 -19.83 -13.88
C HIS A 96 -4.48 -20.18 -12.45
N ARG A 97 -5.24 -19.78 -11.42
CA ARG A 97 -4.97 -20.16 -10.02
C ARG A 97 -5.29 -21.62 -9.75
N ILE A 98 -6.41 -22.12 -10.29
CA ILE A 98 -6.78 -23.54 -10.18
C ILE A 98 -5.69 -24.41 -10.80
N ILE A 99 -5.26 -24.09 -12.02
CA ILE A 99 -4.24 -24.86 -12.75
C ILE A 99 -2.91 -24.79 -12.05
N TYR A 100 -2.50 -23.60 -11.58
CA TYR A 100 -1.28 -23.45 -10.79
C TYR A 100 -1.33 -24.36 -9.55
N GLY A 101 -2.36 -24.24 -8.71
CA GLY A 101 -2.51 -25.05 -7.50
C GLY A 101 -2.54 -26.56 -7.78
N LEU A 102 -3.28 -27.00 -8.80
CA LEU A 102 -3.33 -28.41 -9.21
C LEU A 102 -1.95 -28.95 -9.61
N MET A 103 -1.15 -28.15 -10.32
CA MET A 103 0.14 -28.60 -10.82
C MET A 103 1.23 -28.49 -9.75
N THR A 104 1.16 -27.50 -8.86
CA THR A 104 2.12 -27.35 -7.75
C THR A 104 1.73 -28.14 -6.51
N GLY A 105 0.57 -28.80 -6.49
CA GLY A 105 0.06 -29.51 -5.31
C GLY A 105 -0.34 -28.60 -4.16
N VAL A 106 -0.67 -27.33 -4.45
CA VAL A 106 -1.01 -26.31 -3.45
C VAL A 106 -2.52 -26.10 -3.45
N SER A 107 -3.12 -25.96 -2.26
CA SER A 107 -4.54 -25.65 -2.13
C SER A 107 -4.85 -24.30 -2.79
N ILE A 108 -6.06 -24.12 -3.34
CA ILE A 108 -6.39 -22.88 -4.05
C ILE A 108 -6.37 -21.62 -3.16
N GLU A 109 -6.58 -21.81 -1.86
CA GLU A 109 -6.56 -20.77 -0.83
C GLU A 109 -5.13 -20.31 -0.52
N ASP A 110 -4.17 -21.23 -0.65
CA ASP A 110 -2.74 -21.01 -0.44
C ASP A 110 -1.99 -20.56 -1.70
N VAL A 111 -2.66 -20.53 -2.86
CA VAL A 111 -2.05 -19.99 -4.08
C VAL A 111 -1.80 -18.48 -3.88
N PRO A 112 -0.56 -17.97 -4.09
CA PRO A 112 -0.26 -16.54 -3.98
C PRO A 112 -0.96 -15.73 -5.08
N GLU A 113 -0.93 -14.41 -4.99
CA GLU A 113 -1.34 -13.57 -6.12
C GLU A 113 -0.43 -13.85 -7.34
N LEU A 114 -1.05 -14.10 -8.49
CA LEU A 114 -0.37 -14.51 -9.72
C LEU A 114 -0.49 -13.42 -10.78
N ARG A 115 0.64 -12.91 -11.27
CA ARG A 115 0.70 -12.02 -12.43
C ARG A 115 0.86 -12.86 -13.69
N ARG A 116 -0.08 -12.72 -14.62
CA ARG A 116 -0.10 -13.47 -15.88
C ARG A 116 0.66 -12.76 -17.00
N CYS A 117 1.10 -13.52 -18.00
CA CYS A 117 1.65 -13.00 -19.25
C CYS A 117 0.66 -12.10 -20.00
N ALA A 118 1.05 -11.58 -21.17
CA ALA A 118 0.26 -10.61 -21.93
C ALA A 118 -1.07 -11.15 -22.48
N ASP A 119 -1.21 -12.46 -22.70
CA ASP A 119 -2.47 -13.05 -23.18
C ASP A 119 -3.44 -13.28 -22.01
N ASP A 120 -4.55 -12.54 -22.01
CA ASP A 120 -5.62 -12.65 -21.02
C ASP A 120 -6.27 -14.05 -20.97
N ARG A 121 -6.12 -14.88 -22.00
CA ARG A 121 -6.64 -16.26 -22.01
C ARG A 121 -5.63 -17.28 -21.51
N CYS A 122 -4.37 -16.89 -21.33
CA CYS A 122 -3.33 -17.82 -20.92
C CYS A 122 -3.56 -18.30 -19.48
N VAL A 123 -3.50 -19.62 -19.32
CA VAL A 123 -3.60 -20.32 -18.03
C VAL A 123 -2.42 -21.27 -17.78
N ASN A 124 -1.35 -21.17 -18.58
CA ASN A 124 -0.14 -21.95 -18.40
C ASN A 124 0.57 -21.55 -17.08
N PRO A 125 0.85 -22.48 -16.15
CA PRO A 125 1.54 -22.17 -14.89
C PRO A 125 2.99 -21.69 -15.08
N HIS A 126 3.62 -21.94 -16.23
CA HIS A 126 4.95 -21.40 -16.55
C HIS A 126 4.89 -19.93 -16.97
N HIS A 127 3.71 -19.43 -17.33
CA HIS A 127 3.48 -18.06 -17.79
C HIS A 127 2.83 -17.17 -16.71
N VAL A 128 2.96 -17.57 -15.45
CA VAL A 128 2.52 -16.79 -14.30
C VAL A 128 3.67 -16.58 -13.33
N LEU A 129 3.71 -15.41 -12.70
CA LEU A 129 4.68 -15.04 -11.68
C LEU A 129 3.95 -14.82 -10.36
N ALA A 130 4.40 -15.45 -9.29
CA ALA A 130 3.89 -15.18 -7.94
C ALA A 130 4.41 -13.80 -7.47
N VAL A 131 3.50 -12.88 -7.15
CA VAL A 131 3.83 -11.46 -6.88
C VAL A 131 3.26 -10.92 -5.57
N GLY A 132 2.73 -11.77 -4.68
CA GLY A 132 2.14 -11.27 -3.44
C GLY A 132 1.66 -12.35 -2.49
N HIS A 133 0.88 -11.90 -1.52
CA HIS A 133 0.32 -12.73 -0.45
C HIS A 133 -0.67 -13.78 -0.96
N THR A 134 -0.84 -14.85 -0.19
CA THR A 134 -1.92 -15.83 -0.42
C THR A 134 -3.28 -15.22 -0.09
N VAL A 135 -4.37 -15.85 -0.55
CA VAL A 135 -5.73 -15.37 -0.25
C VAL A 135 -5.99 -15.42 1.25
N ALA A 136 -5.52 -16.48 1.92
CA ALA A 136 -5.59 -16.62 3.38
C ALA A 136 -4.79 -15.53 4.12
N GLN A 137 -3.63 -15.13 3.59
CA GLN A 137 -2.85 -14.02 4.15
C GLN A 137 -3.53 -12.67 3.94
N ARG A 138 -4.13 -12.43 2.76
CA ARG A 138 -4.88 -11.19 2.49
C ARG A 138 -6.11 -11.04 3.39
N GLY A 139 -6.78 -12.16 3.70
CA GLY A 139 -7.88 -12.18 4.67
C GLY A 139 -7.43 -11.72 6.06
N ARG A 140 -6.36 -12.33 6.58
CA ARG A 140 -5.78 -11.98 7.88
C ARG A 140 -5.24 -10.54 7.95
N MET A 141 -4.60 -10.04 6.90
CA MET A 141 -4.15 -8.64 6.86
C MET A 141 -5.33 -7.67 6.84
N LYS A 142 -6.45 -8.01 6.18
CA LYS A 142 -7.65 -7.18 6.18
C LYS A 142 -8.36 -7.17 7.54
N GLU A 143 -8.34 -8.30 8.25
CA GLU A 143 -8.82 -8.40 9.62
C GLU A 143 -7.92 -7.59 10.58
N GLN A 144 -6.60 -7.71 10.46
CA GLN A 144 -5.65 -6.91 11.24
C GLN A 144 -5.74 -5.41 10.92
N GLU A 145 -5.91 -5.01 9.66
CA GLU A 145 -6.15 -3.59 9.30
C GLU A 145 -7.47 -3.09 9.89
N ALA A 146 -8.52 -3.92 9.95
CA ALA A 146 -9.79 -3.55 10.57
C ALA A 146 -9.67 -3.44 12.09
N GLU A 147 -8.90 -4.31 12.74
CA GLU A 147 -8.60 -4.24 14.18
C GLU A 147 -7.70 -3.05 14.53
N LEU A 148 -6.68 -2.75 13.72
CA LEU A 148 -5.80 -1.59 13.89
C LEU A 148 -6.48 -0.26 13.55
N SER A 149 -7.53 -0.27 12.72
CA SER A 149 -8.36 0.91 12.45
C SER A 149 -9.31 1.26 13.60
N ILE A 150 -9.50 0.39 14.59
CA ILE A 150 -10.38 0.62 15.75
C ILE A 150 -9.61 1.13 16.97
N VAL A 151 -8.27 1.04 16.95
CA VAL A 151 -7.44 1.59 18.02
C VAL A 151 -6.80 2.88 17.52
N GLN A 152 -7.58 3.96 17.50
CA GLN A 152 -6.98 5.22 17.96
C GLN A 152 -6.45 4.89 19.36
N PRO A 153 -5.15 5.07 19.66
CA PRO A 153 -4.76 5.15 21.06
C PRO A 153 -5.68 6.22 21.65
N ALA A 154 -6.53 5.83 22.60
CA ALA A 154 -7.28 6.79 23.38
C ALA A 154 -6.24 7.81 23.83
N ALA A 155 -6.44 9.09 23.45
CA ALA A 155 -5.57 10.17 23.85
C ALA A 155 -5.26 9.95 25.33
N GLU A 156 -3.98 9.72 25.64
CA GLU A 156 -3.58 9.57 27.03
C GLU A 156 -4.14 10.79 27.76
N PRO A 157 -4.84 10.61 28.89
CA PRO A 157 -5.38 11.75 29.62
C PRO A 157 -4.23 12.69 29.91
N ASP A 158 -4.35 13.94 29.44
CA ASP A 158 -3.32 14.96 29.58
C ASP A 158 -2.75 14.89 31.00
N PRO A 159 -1.43 14.64 31.18
CA PRO A 159 -0.80 14.92 32.47
C PRO A 159 -1.09 16.39 32.80
N PRO A 160 -1.22 16.78 34.08
CA PRO A 160 -1.67 18.13 34.49
C PRO A 160 -0.84 19.18 33.74
N GLY A 161 -1.42 19.69 32.66
CA GLY A 161 -0.69 20.32 31.59
C GLY A 161 -0.51 21.79 31.87
N ILE A 162 0.67 22.30 31.53
CA ILE A 162 0.95 23.74 31.55
C ILE A 162 -0.21 24.50 30.89
N THR A 163 -0.68 25.56 31.54
CA THR A 163 -1.79 26.38 31.06
C THR A 163 -1.40 27.13 29.78
N ASP A 164 -2.39 27.54 28.99
CA ASP A 164 -2.16 28.33 27.77
C ASP A 164 -1.40 29.63 28.07
N GLU A 165 -1.61 30.21 29.26
CA GLU A 165 -0.89 31.38 29.74
C GLU A 165 0.60 31.08 29.97
N GLU A 166 0.92 29.91 30.54
CA GLU A 166 2.29 29.45 30.75
C GLU A 166 3.01 29.15 29.42
N VAL A 167 2.30 28.52 28.47
CA VAL A 167 2.81 28.31 27.09
C VAL A 167 3.15 29.64 26.44
N LEU A 168 2.23 30.60 26.48
CA LEU A 168 2.45 31.92 25.89
C LEU A 168 3.59 32.68 26.58
N ALA A 169 3.75 32.54 27.90
CA ALA A 169 4.87 33.11 28.64
C ALA A 169 6.22 32.48 28.21
N LEU A 170 6.26 31.17 27.97
CA LEU A 170 7.45 30.49 27.44
C LEU A 170 7.81 30.97 26.03
N LEU A 171 6.83 31.09 25.14
CA LEU A 171 7.05 31.62 23.79
C LEU A 171 7.59 33.07 23.82
N LYS A 172 7.01 33.93 24.65
CA LYS A 172 7.48 35.32 24.81
C LYS A 172 8.88 35.42 25.40
N LYS A 173 9.22 34.50 26.31
CA LYS A 173 10.53 34.44 26.97
C LYS A 173 11.63 33.97 26.01
N HIS A 174 11.35 32.93 25.24
CA HIS A 174 12.34 32.26 24.39
C HIS A 174 12.40 32.80 22.97
N ARG A 175 11.40 33.58 22.56
CA ARG A 175 11.28 34.25 21.27
C ARG A 175 11.66 33.35 20.06
N PRO A 176 10.99 32.19 19.89
CA PRO A 176 11.27 31.28 18.79
C PRO A 176 11.12 31.98 17.43
N PHE A 177 11.97 31.59 16.48
CA PHE A 177 11.99 32.23 15.16
C PHE A 177 10.65 32.08 14.45
N GLU A 178 10.04 33.20 14.05
CA GLU A 178 8.66 33.27 13.54
C GLU A 178 8.41 32.45 12.26
N GLN A 179 9.46 32.06 11.54
CA GLN A 179 9.36 31.28 10.29
C GLN A 179 9.30 29.75 10.50
N LEU A 180 9.29 29.28 11.74
CA LEU A 180 9.09 27.87 12.03
C LEU A 180 7.60 27.51 11.94
N ASP A 181 7.14 27.12 10.75
CA ASP A 181 5.81 26.53 10.52
C ASP A 181 5.67 25.10 11.12
N ASN A 182 6.60 24.69 11.99
CA ASN A 182 6.65 23.38 12.60
C ASN A 182 6.57 23.48 14.12
N PHE A 183 5.35 23.43 14.66
CA PHE A 183 5.09 23.54 16.09
C PHE A 183 5.77 22.44 16.90
N GLU A 184 5.93 21.24 16.35
CA GLU A 184 6.59 20.13 17.03
C GLU A 184 8.06 20.44 17.34
N LEU A 185 8.74 21.21 16.48
CA LEU A 185 10.12 21.63 16.72
C LEU A 185 10.22 22.64 17.86
N VAL A 186 9.33 23.62 17.88
CA VAL A 186 9.26 24.62 18.97
C VAL A 186 8.90 23.92 20.28
N GLU A 187 8.00 22.95 20.24
CA GLU A 187 7.60 22.19 21.42
C GLU A 187 8.77 21.39 22.02
N ASP A 188 9.48 20.65 21.17
CA ASP A 188 10.63 19.86 21.59
C ASP A 188 11.82 20.74 22.03
N GLU A 189 12.03 21.91 21.40
CA GLU A 189 13.16 22.80 21.71
C GLU A 189 13.01 23.55 23.05
N TYR A 190 11.78 23.88 23.44
CA TYR A 190 11.52 24.68 24.65
C TYR A 190 10.81 23.90 25.75
N ASP A 191 10.88 22.56 25.71
CA ASP A 191 10.26 21.65 26.68
C ASP A 191 8.75 21.91 26.88
N ILE A 192 8.06 22.36 25.82
CA ILE A 192 6.61 22.53 25.82
C ILE A 192 6.00 21.16 25.48
N PRO A 193 5.00 20.65 26.25
CA PRO A 193 4.38 19.38 25.94
C PRO A 193 3.78 19.38 24.53
N ARG A 194 3.91 18.26 23.84
CA ARG A 194 3.47 18.15 22.44
C ARG A 194 1.98 18.41 22.27
N GLY A 195 1.65 19.17 21.22
CA GLY A 195 0.27 19.56 20.89
C GLY A 195 -0.29 20.70 21.74
N ARG A 196 0.53 21.40 22.55
CA ARG A 196 0.10 22.55 23.35
C ARG A 196 0.20 23.87 22.60
N ILE A 197 1.05 23.98 21.58
CA ILE A 197 1.09 25.14 20.69
C ILE A 197 -0.07 25.01 19.69
N THR A 198 -1.20 25.61 20.04
CA THR A 198 -2.32 25.75 19.11
C THR A 198 -2.07 26.92 18.15
N LEU A 199 -2.75 26.90 17.00
CA LEU A 199 -2.66 27.97 16.00
C LEU A 199 -3.05 29.35 16.59
N ASP A 200 -4.01 29.38 17.52
CA ASP A 200 -4.47 30.61 18.15
C ASP A 200 -3.44 31.17 19.14
N LEU A 201 -2.77 30.29 19.90
CA LEU A 201 -1.64 30.66 20.77
C LEU A 201 -0.46 31.17 19.95
N TRP A 202 -0.13 30.50 18.84
CA TRP A 202 0.94 30.93 17.93
C TRP A 202 0.65 32.31 17.34
N LYS A 203 -0.58 32.56 16.87
CA LYS A 203 -0.99 33.89 16.38
C LYS A 203 -0.89 34.97 17.46
N ALA A 204 -1.28 34.66 18.69
CA ALA A 204 -1.17 35.59 19.81
C ALA A 204 0.30 35.93 20.13
N TYR A 205 1.19 34.93 20.04
CA TYR A 205 2.63 35.13 20.16
C TYR A 205 3.21 35.98 19.02
N VAL A 206 2.92 35.66 17.76
CA VAL A 206 3.39 36.41 16.59
C VAL A 206 2.92 37.87 16.63
N ALA A 207 1.65 38.11 16.98
CA ALA A 207 1.14 39.47 17.16
C ALA A 207 1.91 40.24 18.24
N TRP A 208 2.22 39.59 19.37
CA TRP A 208 3.06 40.18 20.40
C TRP A 208 4.50 40.42 19.93
N ALA A 209 5.10 39.51 19.17
CA ALA A 209 6.48 39.62 18.68
C ALA A 209 6.63 40.79 17.69
N VAL A 210 5.64 41.01 16.82
CA VAL A 210 5.56 42.17 15.92
C VAL A 210 5.46 43.49 16.68
N GLU A 211 4.72 43.52 17.79
CA GLU A 211 4.58 44.71 18.66
C GLU A 211 5.78 44.93 19.58
N ASN A 212 6.61 43.90 19.79
CA ASN A 212 7.79 43.92 20.65
C ASN A 212 9.01 43.46 19.84
N PRO A 213 9.32 44.13 18.71
CA PRO A 213 10.39 43.71 17.82
C PRO A 213 11.67 43.65 18.63
N ASP A 214 12.35 42.53 18.48
CA ASP A 214 13.60 42.26 19.15
C ASP A 214 14.62 43.36 18.78
N GLU A 215 15.14 44.08 19.78
CA GLU A 215 16.42 44.79 19.65
C GLU A 215 17.51 43.71 19.62
N TRP A 216 17.59 42.93 18.56
CA TRP A 216 18.74 42.06 18.38
C TRP A 216 19.96 42.96 18.22
N ASP A 217 20.84 42.90 19.23
CA ASP A 217 22.19 43.42 19.17
C ASP A 217 22.79 43.02 17.81
N GLU A 218 23.25 44.01 17.05
CA GLU A 218 23.81 43.84 15.69
C GLU A 218 24.96 42.81 15.61
N GLU A 219 25.45 42.35 16.76
CA GLU A 219 26.52 41.38 16.96
C GLU A 219 26.11 39.95 16.57
N GLU A 220 24.92 39.45 16.94
CA GLU A 220 24.46 38.09 16.55
C GLU A 220 24.10 38.00 15.06
N ARG A 221 23.68 39.12 14.45
CA ARG A 221 23.47 39.21 13.01
C ARG A 221 24.75 39.04 12.20
N ARG A 222 25.91 39.28 12.82
CA ARG A 222 27.23 39.16 12.21
C ARG A 222 27.73 37.72 12.18
N ASP A 223 27.40 36.94 13.21
CA ASP A 223 27.81 35.54 13.34
C ASP A 223 26.94 34.57 12.52
N ALA A 224 25.68 34.91 12.23
CA ALA A 224 24.80 34.08 11.40
C ALA A 224 25.09 34.15 9.87
N VAL A 225 25.93 35.09 9.43
CA VAL A 225 26.33 35.26 8.01
C VAL A 225 27.84 34.95 7.81
N GLY A 226 28.49 34.36 8.83
CA GLY A 226 29.90 33.96 8.81
C GLY A 226 30.13 32.53 8.34
#